data_AF-A0A952SY64-F1
#
_entry.id   AF-A0A952SY64-F1
#
_cell.length_a   1.000
_cell.length_b   1.000
_cell.length_c   1.000
_cell.angle_alpha   90.00
_cell.angle_beta   90.00
_cell.angle_gamma   90.00
#
_symmetry.space_group_name_H-M   'P 1'
#
loop_
_entity.id
_entity.type
_entity.pdbx_description
1 polymer ?
#
loop_
_entity_poly.entity_id
_entity_poly.type
_entity_poly.pdbx_seq_one_letter_code
_entity_poly.pdbx_strand_id
1 'polypeptide(L)'
;MSFSDQMLKIDRRIIFLMIGLCTLLPLLYPVGLPIKISSEVRGVYDHIESLPEESVFLLSIDFDPASKPELYPQAISLLRHAFRKNLRVLTMTLWVSGTGMADQIVTQVAKEMGKEYGKDYAFLGWSPGGQAVIINMGQDLYSAFPSDYGGKPTKGLPLLEGVRNLKDVTYMV
;
A
#
# COMPACT_ATOMS: atom_id res chain seq x y z
N MET A 1 34.66 -38.23 2.31
CA MET A 1 33.48 -37.57 2.92
C MET A 1 33.06 -36.46 1.98
N SER A 2 31.81 -36.45 1.55
CA SER A 2 31.33 -35.45 0.63
C SER A 2 31.28 -34.08 1.32
N PHE A 3 31.52 -32.99 0.59
CA PHE A 3 31.39 -31.62 1.07
C PHE A 3 30.02 -31.37 1.74
N SER A 4 28.97 -32.04 1.23
CA SER A 4 27.62 -32.04 1.81
C SER A 4 27.57 -32.58 3.25
N ASP A 5 28.37 -33.61 3.57
CA ASP A 5 28.37 -34.24 4.89
C ASP A 5 29.08 -33.38 5.95
N GLN A 6 30.01 -32.53 5.52
CA GLN A 6 30.70 -31.57 6.39
C GLN A 6 29.81 -30.36 6.70
N MET A 7 29.03 -29.88 5.72
CA MET A 7 28.08 -28.77 5.93
C MET A 7 26.97 -29.13 6.94
N LEU A 8 26.50 -30.39 6.94
CA LEU A 8 25.47 -30.86 7.87
C LEU A 8 25.97 -31.05 9.31
N LYS A 9 27.28 -31.05 9.55
CA LYS A 9 27.89 -31.19 10.88
C LYS A 9 28.20 -29.86 11.56
N ILE A 10 28.00 -28.74 10.87
CA ILE A 10 28.26 -27.41 11.44
C ILE A 10 27.25 -27.15 12.55
N ASP A 11 27.74 -26.76 13.73
CA ASP A 11 26.89 -26.41 14.86
C ASP A 11 26.03 -25.19 14.50
N ARG A 12 24.71 -25.34 14.68
CA ARG A 12 23.71 -24.29 14.49
C ARG A 12 24.06 -22.99 15.22
N ARG A 13 24.77 -23.05 16.36
CA ARG A 13 25.23 -21.88 17.12
C ARG A 13 26.21 -21.02 16.32
N ILE A 14 27.13 -21.65 15.60
CA ILE A 14 28.12 -20.95 14.75
C ILE A 14 27.40 -20.27 13.60
N ILE A 15 26.40 -20.93 13.01
CA ILE A 15 25.56 -20.36 11.95
C ILE A 15 24.83 -19.11 12.45
N PHE A 16 24.18 -19.18 13.62
CA PHE A 16 23.48 -18.01 14.18
C PHE A 16 24.42 -16.88 14.59
N LEU A 17 25.62 -17.20 15.10
CA LEU A 17 26.62 -16.19 15.43
C LEU A 17 27.14 -15.48 14.17
N MET A 18 27.39 -16.24 13.09
CA MET A 18 27.77 -15.68 11.79
C MET A 18 26.65 -14.81 11.21
N ILE A 19 25.40 -15.27 11.19
CA ILE A 19 24.26 -14.47 10.73
C ILE A 19 24.12 -13.19 11.56
N GLY A 20 24.23 -13.30 12.89
CA GLY A 20 24.16 -12.15 13.79
C GLY A 20 25.28 -11.14 13.54
N LEU A 21 26.51 -11.61 13.29
CA LEU A 21 27.62 -10.71 12.96
C LEU A 21 27.41 -10.05 11.58
N CYS A 22 26.94 -10.82 10.59
CA CYS A 22 26.62 -10.33 9.24
C CYS A 22 25.50 -9.29 9.23
N THR A 23 24.54 -9.33 10.16
CA THR A 23 23.49 -8.31 10.28
C THR A 23 23.91 -7.13 11.17
N LEU A 24 24.71 -7.38 12.22
CA LEU A 24 25.19 -6.35 13.14
C LEU A 24 26.21 -5.41 12.49
N LEU A 25 27.12 -5.93 11.65
CA LEU A 25 28.17 -5.13 11.03
C LEU A 25 27.61 -4.03 10.10
N PRO A 26 26.70 -4.31 9.14
CA PRO A 26 26.07 -3.26 8.33
C PRO A 26 25.21 -2.28 9.13
N LEU A 27 24.70 -2.69 10.29
CA LEU A 27 23.92 -1.84 11.19
C LEU A 27 24.79 -0.81 11.90
N LEU A 28 25.99 -1.20 12.36
CA LEU A 28 26.96 -0.30 13.00
C LEU A 28 27.74 0.55 11.97
N TYR A 29 27.99 -0.02 10.79
CA TYR A 29 28.74 0.60 9.72
C TYR A 29 27.91 0.56 8.42
N PRO A 30 27.00 1.53 8.22
CA PRO A 30 26.13 1.54 7.04
C PRO A 30 26.99 1.62 5.77
N VAL A 31 26.86 0.59 4.94
CA VAL A 31 27.68 0.37 3.73
C VAL A 31 27.40 1.40 2.63
N GLY A 32 26.35 2.22 2.77
CA GLY A 32 26.04 3.31 1.84
C GLY A 32 25.76 2.83 0.41
N LEU A 33 25.13 1.65 0.26
CA LEU A 33 24.82 1.08 -1.05
C LEU A 33 23.96 2.07 -1.86
N PRO A 34 24.31 2.33 -3.13
CA PRO A 34 23.56 3.26 -3.96
C PRO A 34 22.16 2.72 -4.25
N ILE A 35 21.14 3.51 -3.93
CA ILE A 35 19.76 3.21 -4.31
C ILE A 35 19.58 3.57 -5.78
N LYS A 36 19.47 2.56 -6.64
CA LYS A 36 19.15 2.76 -8.05
C LYS A 36 17.63 2.77 -8.24
N ILE A 37 17.14 3.75 -8.97
CA ILE A 37 15.73 3.81 -9.37
C ILE A 37 15.52 2.78 -10.47
N SER A 38 14.62 1.83 -10.24
CA SER A 38 14.27 0.80 -11.24
C SER A 38 13.31 1.36 -12.29
N SER A 39 13.21 0.69 -13.44
CA SER A 39 12.26 1.03 -14.52
C SER A 39 10.82 1.03 -14.02
N GLU A 40 10.48 0.11 -13.14
CA GLU A 40 9.14 -0.10 -12.59
C GLU A 40 8.76 1.06 -11.67
N VAL A 41 9.66 1.46 -10.76
CA VAL A 41 9.44 2.60 -9.87
C VAL A 41 9.27 3.90 -10.66
N ARG A 42 10.11 4.09 -11.69
CA ARG A 42 9.99 5.25 -12.58
C ARG A 42 8.67 5.24 -13.35
N GLY A 43 8.25 4.09 -13.85
CA GLY A 43 6.99 3.94 -14.58
C GLY A 43 5.77 4.34 -13.73
N VAL A 44 5.71 3.89 -12.47
CA VAL A 44 4.64 4.29 -11.54
C VAL A 44 4.66 5.80 -11.28
N TYR A 45 5.84 6.36 -11.02
CA TYR A 45 6.02 7.79 -10.78
C TYR A 45 5.54 8.63 -11.98
N ASP A 46 6.04 8.33 -13.17
CA ASP A 46 5.72 9.07 -14.40
C ASP A 46 4.24 8.92 -14.75
N HIS A 47 3.63 7.75 -14.48
CA HIS A 47 2.22 7.54 -14.71
C HIS A 47 1.35 8.40 -13.79
N ILE A 48 1.64 8.43 -12.48
CA ILE A 48 0.96 9.33 -11.52
C ILE A 48 1.13 10.79 -11.95
N GLU A 49 2.31 11.17 -12.43
CA GLU A 49 2.56 12.53 -12.93
C GLU A 49 1.77 12.88 -14.20
N SER A 50 1.48 11.89 -15.04
CA SER A 50 0.71 12.07 -16.27
C SER A 50 -0.81 12.20 -16.05
N LEU A 51 -1.31 11.83 -14.86
CA LEU A 51 -2.73 11.89 -14.55
C LEU A 51 -3.22 13.34 -14.44
N PRO A 52 -4.39 13.67 -15.01
CA PRO A 52 -5.06 14.93 -14.74
C PRO A 52 -5.38 15.09 -13.26
N GLU A 53 -5.41 16.33 -12.76
CA GLU A 53 -5.94 16.64 -11.43
C GLU A 53 -7.38 16.14 -11.29
N GLU A 54 -7.82 15.83 -10.06
CA GLU A 54 -9.13 15.26 -9.76
C GLU A 54 -9.39 13.86 -10.35
N SER A 55 -8.39 13.23 -10.97
CA SER A 55 -8.49 11.82 -11.37
C SER A 55 -8.58 10.91 -10.14
N VAL A 56 -9.27 9.78 -10.29
CA VAL A 56 -9.51 8.84 -9.18
C VAL A 56 -8.36 7.86 -9.11
N PHE A 57 -7.64 7.90 -7.99
CA PHE A 57 -6.53 7.02 -7.68
C PHE A 57 -6.95 6.03 -6.60
N LEU A 58 -6.83 4.73 -6.88
CA LEU A 58 -7.13 3.68 -5.92
C LEU A 58 -5.83 3.07 -5.38
N LEU A 59 -5.68 3.02 -4.06
CA LEU A 59 -4.58 2.34 -3.40
C LEU A 59 -5.09 1.21 -2.51
N SER A 60 -4.69 -0.03 -2.82
CA SER A 60 -4.88 -1.16 -1.92
C SER A 60 -3.75 -1.20 -0.89
N ILE A 61 -4.10 -1.13 0.40
CA ILE A 61 -3.15 -1.15 1.51
C ILE A 61 -3.19 -2.53 2.15
N ASP A 62 -2.33 -3.40 1.64
CA ASP A 62 -2.36 -4.85 1.88
C ASP A 62 -1.09 -5.31 2.59
N PHE A 63 -1.00 -5.06 3.90
CA PHE A 63 0.12 -5.51 4.72
C PHE A 63 -0.27 -5.79 6.18
N ASP A 64 0.58 -6.57 6.84
CA ASP A 64 0.45 -6.92 8.25
C ASP A 64 1.62 -6.35 9.08
N PRO A 65 1.61 -6.48 10.42
CA PRO A 65 2.69 -5.93 11.24
C PRO A 65 4.09 -6.49 10.92
N ALA A 66 4.19 -7.69 10.33
CA ALA A 66 5.47 -8.30 10.01
C ALA A 66 6.11 -7.67 8.75
N SER A 67 5.29 -7.23 7.80
CA SER A 67 5.70 -6.55 6.57
C SER A 67 5.67 -5.01 6.66
N LYS A 68 5.19 -4.47 7.79
CA LYS A 68 5.13 -3.02 8.06
C LYS A 68 6.44 -2.27 7.79
N PRO A 69 7.65 -2.73 8.19
CA PRO A 69 8.87 -1.97 7.97
C PRO A 69 9.17 -1.68 6.49
N GLU A 70 8.64 -2.50 5.59
CA GLU A 70 8.84 -2.38 4.14
C GLU A 70 7.67 -1.66 3.45
N LEU A 71 6.44 -2.08 3.73
CA LEU A 71 5.25 -1.63 2.98
C LEU A 71 4.66 -0.32 3.49
N TYR A 72 4.80 -0.04 4.78
CA TYR A 72 4.32 1.22 5.38
C TYR A 72 4.95 2.47 4.74
N PRO A 73 6.29 2.60 4.63
CA PRO A 73 6.90 3.78 3.99
C PRO A 73 6.56 3.92 2.49
N GLN A 74 6.30 2.81 1.79
CA GLN A 74 5.85 2.83 0.40
C GLN A 74 4.46 3.43 0.27
N ALA A 75 3.51 2.99 1.10
CA ALA A 75 2.15 3.54 1.13
C ALA A 75 2.15 5.05 1.46
N ILE A 76 2.99 5.51 2.41
CA ILE A 76 3.13 6.95 2.69
C ILE A 76 3.57 7.69 1.43
N SER A 77 4.57 7.16 0.73
CA SER A 77 5.15 7.81 -0.45
C SER A 77 4.14 7.94 -1.58
N LEU A 78 3.36 6.88 -1.84
CA LEU A 78 2.29 6.88 -2.85
C LEU A 78 1.16 7.85 -2.48
N LEU A 79 0.68 7.81 -1.23
CA LEU A 79 -0.36 8.73 -0.77
C LEU A 79 0.08 10.18 -0.88
N ARG A 80 1.31 10.50 -0.44
CA ARG A 80 1.86 11.85 -0.55
C ARG A 80 1.97 12.30 -2.00
N HIS A 81 2.40 11.41 -2.90
CA HIS A 81 2.52 11.72 -4.32
C HIS A 81 1.14 11.99 -4.94
N ALA A 82 0.17 11.12 -4.70
CA ALA A 82 -1.19 11.26 -5.20
C ALA A 82 -1.87 12.56 -4.70
N PHE A 83 -1.75 12.86 -3.41
CA PHE A 83 -2.32 14.09 -2.85
C PHE A 83 -1.61 15.36 -3.35
N ARG A 84 -0.30 15.31 -3.63
CA ARG A 84 0.44 16.44 -4.22
C ARG A 84 -0.04 16.76 -5.62
N LYS A 85 -0.55 15.75 -6.35
CA LYS A 85 -1.15 15.88 -7.68
C LYS A 85 -2.65 16.20 -7.64
N ASN A 86 -3.19 16.50 -6.46
CA ASN A 86 -4.62 16.76 -6.26
C ASN A 86 -5.50 15.64 -6.84
N LEU A 87 -5.07 14.39 -6.66
CA LEU A 87 -5.89 13.24 -7.04
C LEU A 87 -6.94 12.97 -5.97
N ARG A 88 -8.08 12.43 -6.41
CA ARG A 88 -9.13 11.88 -5.56
C ARG A 88 -8.70 10.49 -5.11
N VAL A 89 -8.27 10.35 -3.86
CA VAL A 89 -7.65 9.11 -3.34
C VAL A 89 -8.68 8.21 -2.66
N LEU A 90 -8.94 7.06 -3.28
CA LEU A 90 -9.73 5.99 -2.70
C LEU A 90 -8.79 4.91 -2.16
N THR A 91 -9.01 4.45 -0.93
CA THR A 91 -8.17 3.39 -0.34
C THR A 91 -9.01 2.22 0.13
N MET A 92 -8.44 1.01 0.11
CA MET A 92 -9.07 -0.20 0.62
C MET A 92 -8.04 -1.15 1.22
N THR A 93 -8.50 -2.25 1.81
CA THR A 93 -7.63 -3.37 2.15
C THR A 93 -8.35 -4.70 1.93
N LEU A 94 -7.61 -5.69 1.44
CA LEU A 94 -8.03 -7.09 1.35
C LEU A 94 -7.55 -7.89 2.57
N TRP A 95 -6.66 -7.31 3.40
CA TRP A 95 -6.11 -7.95 4.59
C TRP A 95 -6.68 -7.35 5.87
N VAL A 96 -7.52 -8.12 6.55
CA VAL A 96 -8.19 -7.68 7.78
C VAL A 96 -7.20 -7.22 8.87
N SER A 97 -6.03 -7.87 8.98
CA SER A 97 -4.98 -7.54 9.94
C SER A 97 -4.33 -6.16 9.68
N GLY A 98 -4.41 -5.66 8.45
CA GLY A 98 -3.88 -4.36 8.03
C GLY A 98 -4.84 -3.20 8.22
N THR A 99 -6.14 -3.46 8.37
CA THR A 99 -7.21 -2.44 8.31
C THR A 99 -6.96 -1.22 9.20
N GLY A 100 -6.62 -1.43 10.47
CA GLY A 100 -6.38 -0.31 11.40
C GLY A 100 -5.12 0.49 11.06
N MET A 101 -4.09 -0.17 10.52
CA MET A 101 -2.88 0.53 10.07
C MET A 101 -3.13 1.32 8.78
N ALA A 102 -3.97 0.79 7.88
CA ALA A 102 -4.41 1.45 6.65
C ALA A 102 -5.24 2.71 6.95
N ASP A 103 -6.17 2.65 7.91
CA ASP A 103 -6.92 3.84 8.36
C ASP A 103 -5.97 4.90 8.94
N GLN A 104 -5.05 4.47 9.81
CA GLN A 104 -4.08 5.37 10.45
C GLN A 104 -3.20 6.10 9.43
N ILE A 105 -2.62 5.39 8.48
CA ILE A 105 -1.70 5.97 7.50
C ILE A 105 -2.42 6.93 6.55
N VAL A 106 -3.62 6.57 6.07
CA VAL A 106 -4.42 7.41 5.17
C VAL A 106 -4.84 8.69 5.89
N THR A 107 -5.39 8.56 7.10
CA THR A 107 -5.83 9.72 7.90
C THR A 107 -4.66 10.62 8.28
N GLN A 108 -3.52 10.05 8.66
CA GLN A 108 -2.32 10.83 8.99
C GLN A 108 -1.83 11.62 7.78
N VAL A 109 -1.62 10.96 6.64
CA VAL A 109 -1.08 11.61 5.44
C VAL A 109 -2.07 12.63 4.87
N ALA A 110 -3.37 12.32 4.86
CA ALA A 110 -4.40 13.27 4.44
C ALA A 110 -4.40 14.53 5.31
N LYS A 111 -4.29 14.37 6.64
CA LYS A 111 -4.19 15.49 7.59
C LYS A 111 -2.92 16.32 7.38
N GLU A 112 -1.77 15.68 7.18
CA GLU A 112 -0.50 16.36 6.87
C GLU A 112 -0.61 17.22 5.60
N MET A 113 -1.45 16.80 4.66
CA MET A 113 -1.62 17.43 3.35
C MET A 113 -2.85 18.32 3.23
N GLY A 114 -3.61 18.51 4.32
CA GLY A 114 -4.80 19.36 4.35
C GLY A 114 -5.93 18.85 3.46
N LYS A 115 -6.07 17.53 3.29
CA LYS A 115 -7.10 16.91 2.46
C LYS A 115 -8.38 16.64 3.25
N GLU A 116 -9.52 16.85 2.61
CA GLU A 116 -10.84 16.73 3.21
C GLU A 116 -11.44 15.34 2.97
N TYR A 117 -11.88 14.71 4.06
CA TYR A 117 -12.54 13.41 4.01
C TYR A 117 -13.85 13.48 3.20
N GLY A 118 -14.10 12.47 2.36
CA GLY A 118 -15.29 12.31 1.51
C GLY A 118 -15.23 13.11 0.20
N LYS A 119 -14.39 14.14 0.13
CA LYS A 119 -14.12 14.91 -1.08
C LYS A 119 -12.81 14.50 -1.74
N ASP A 120 -11.71 14.62 -1.00
CA ASP A 120 -10.36 14.36 -1.51
C ASP A 120 -9.90 12.92 -1.22
N TYR A 121 -10.39 12.33 -0.13
CA TYR A 121 -10.05 10.95 0.22
C TYR A 121 -11.17 10.19 0.91
N ALA A 122 -11.17 8.86 0.77
CA ALA A 122 -11.99 7.95 1.57
C ALA A 122 -11.28 6.60 1.75
N PHE A 123 -11.56 5.94 2.87
CA PHE A 123 -11.10 4.58 3.14
C PHE A 123 -12.28 3.63 3.19
N LEU A 124 -12.37 2.74 2.20
CA LEU A 124 -13.44 1.75 2.05
C LEU A 124 -13.39 0.67 3.15
N GLY A 125 -12.24 0.47 3.77
CA GLY A 125 -12.04 -0.58 4.76
C GLY A 125 -11.79 -1.94 4.12
N TRP A 126 -12.14 -2.99 4.87
CA TRP A 126 -12.01 -4.38 4.47
C TRP A 126 -13.37 -4.96 4.10
N SER A 127 -13.41 -5.73 3.02
CA SER A 127 -14.58 -6.51 2.61
C SER A 127 -14.22 -7.99 2.49
N PRO A 128 -15.06 -8.91 3.00
CA PRO A 128 -14.82 -10.35 2.89
C PRO A 128 -14.95 -10.82 1.44
N GLY A 129 -14.10 -11.79 1.05
CA GLY A 129 -14.19 -12.45 -0.25
C GLY A 129 -12.97 -12.30 -1.16
N GLY A 130 -11.95 -11.51 -0.76
CA GLY A 130 -10.68 -11.40 -1.47
C GLY A 130 -10.87 -11.07 -2.95
N GLN A 131 -10.57 -12.02 -3.85
CA GLN A 131 -10.75 -11.88 -5.30
C GLN A 131 -12.20 -11.56 -5.70
N ALA A 132 -13.20 -12.07 -4.96
CA ALA A 132 -14.60 -11.79 -5.23
C ALA A 132 -14.94 -10.30 -5.05
N VAL A 133 -14.26 -9.61 -4.13
CA VAL A 133 -14.41 -8.16 -3.92
C VAL A 133 -13.96 -7.42 -5.17
N ILE A 134 -12.80 -7.79 -5.73
CA ILE A 134 -12.25 -7.15 -6.95
C ILE A 134 -13.21 -7.35 -8.14
N ILE A 135 -13.76 -8.56 -8.30
CA ILE A 135 -14.75 -8.84 -9.35
C ILE A 135 -16.00 -7.99 -9.16
N ASN A 136 -16.53 -7.93 -7.93
CA ASN A 136 -17.71 -7.14 -7.61
C ASN A 136 -17.47 -5.65 -7.84
N MET A 137 -16.30 -5.13 -7.48
CA MET A 137 -15.93 -3.74 -7.78
C MET A 137 -15.82 -3.46 -9.28
N GLY A 138 -15.41 -4.45 -10.06
CA GLY A 138 -15.42 -4.36 -11.53
C GLY A 138 -16.82 -4.28 -12.13
N GLN A 139 -17.85 -4.77 -11.43
CA GLN A 139 -19.26 -4.66 -11.84
C GLN A 139 -19.92 -3.40 -11.28
N ASP A 140 -19.84 -3.22 -9.96
CA ASP A 140 -20.41 -2.10 -9.23
C ASP A 140 -19.68 -1.92 -7.89
N LEU A 141 -18.92 -0.84 -7.77
CA LEU A 141 -18.16 -0.47 -6.59
C LEU A 141 -19.05 -0.32 -5.35
N TYR A 142 -20.26 0.21 -5.53
CA TYR A 142 -21.21 0.44 -4.44
C TYR A 142 -21.84 -0.85 -3.91
N SER A 143 -21.85 -1.91 -4.73
CA SER A 143 -22.29 -3.24 -4.29
C SER A 143 -21.20 -3.95 -3.47
N ALA A 144 -19.94 -3.76 -3.86
CA ALA A 144 -18.78 -4.34 -3.18
C ALA A 144 -18.50 -3.64 -1.83
N PHE A 145 -18.67 -2.32 -1.80
CA PHE A 145 -18.54 -1.49 -0.62
C PHE A 145 -19.75 -0.55 -0.50
N PRO A 146 -20.84 -0.97 0.17
CA PRO A 146 -22.01 -0.12 0.38
C PRO A 146 -21.73 1.07 1.32
N SER A 147 -20.81 0.87 2.25
CA SER A 147 -20.34 1.88 3.20
C SER A 147 -18.82 1.83 3.28
N ASP A 148 -18.23 2.96 3.61
CA ASP A 148 -16.81 3.06 3.91
C ASP A 148 -16.49 2.55 5.33
N TYR A 149 -15.22 2.59 5.72
CA TYR A 149 -14.77 2.15 7.04
C TYR A 149 -15.41 2.94 8.20
N GLY A 150 -15.69 4.23 7.97
CA GLY A 150 -16.36 5.11 8.93
C GLY A 150 -17.88 4.93 9.01
N GLY A 151 -18.46 4.01 8.23
CA GLY A 151 -19.89 3.74 8.19
C GLY A 151 -20.70 4.74 7.35
N LYS A 152 -20.05 5.63 6.59
CA LYS A 152 -20.75 6.50 5.65
C LYS A 152 -21.05 5.75 4.36
N PRO A 153 -22.25 5.94 3.77
CA PRO A 153 -22.56 5.37 2.47
C PRO A 153 -21.54 5.82 1.42
N THR A 154 -21.03 4.88 0.62
CA THR A 154 -20.14 5.22 -0.51
C THR A 154 -20.90 5.97 -1.60
N LYS A 155 -22.19 5.67 -1.76
CA LYS A 155 -23.09 6.44 -2.62
C LYS A 155 -23.26 7.86 -2.07
N GLY A 156 -22.93 8.84 -2.91
CA GLY A 156 -23.06 10.26 -2.59
C GLY A 156 -21.79 10.91 -2.04
N LEU A 157 -20.67 10.18 -1.93
CA LEU A 157 -19.36 10.79 -1.68
C LEU A 157 -18.92 11.59 -2.91
N PRO A 158 -18.59 12.89 -2.78
CA PRO A 158 -18.05 13.68 -3.90
C PRO A 158 -16.79 13.06 -4.53
N LEU A 159 -15.97 12.37 -3.73
CA LEU A 159 -14.82 11.60 -4.21
C LEU A 159 -15.17 10.60 -5.33
N LEU A 160 -16.34 9.97 -5.24
CA LEU A 160 -16.79 8.92 -6.14
C LEU A 160 -17.72 9.45 -7.25
N GLU A 161 -17.82 10.77 -7.41
CA GLU A 161 -18.61 11.35 -8.49
C GLU A 161 -18.03 10.92 -9.85
N GLY A 162 -18.88 10.30 -10.67
CA GLY A 162 -18.50 9.72 -11.95
C GLY A 162 -17.90 8.31 -11.87
N VAL A 163 -17.74 7.73 -10.68
CA VAL A 163 -17.22 6.37 -10.50
C VAL A 163 -18.37 5.40 -10.25
N ARG A 164 -18.51 4.39 -11.10
CA ARG A 164 -19.43 3.26 -10.89
C ARG A 164 -18.70 1.97 -10.62
N ASN A 165 -17.59 1.72 -11.30
CA ASN A 165 -16.81 0.50 -11.16
C ASN A 165 -15.31 0.77 -11.39
N LEU A 166 -14.48 -0.28 -11.32
CA LEU A 166 -13.03 -0.16 -11.50
C LEU A 166 -12.58 0.41 -12.86
N LYS A 167 -13.43 0.42 -13.90
CA LYS A 167 -13.08 1.05 -15.19
C LYS A 167 -13.05 2.57 -15.12
N ASP A 168 -13.79 3.14 -14.17
CA ASP A 168 -13.85 4.60 -13.98
C ASP A 168 -12.73 5.08 -13.04
N VAL A 169 -12.01 4.14 -12.38
CA VAL A 169 -10.80 4.41 -11.63
C VAL A 169 -9.66 4.61 -12.62
N THR A 170 -9.02 5.78 -12.58
CA THR A 170 -8.00 6.15 -13.58
C THR A 170 -6.72 5.37 -13.40
N TYR A 171 -6.33 5.11 -12.15
CA TYR A 171 -5.15 4.31 -11.84
C TYR A 171 -5.32 3.60 -10.50
N MET A 172 -4.85 2.35 -10.43
CA MET A 172 -4.97 1.48 -9.27
C MET A 172 -3.60 0.85 -8.96
N VAL A 173 -3.23 0.87 -7.68
CA VAL A 173 -1.98 0.29 -7.15
C VAL A 173 -2.30 -0.64 -5.99
#